data_AF-A0A8J5WZ58-F1
#
_entry.id   AF-A0A8J5WZ58-F1
#
_cell.length_a   1.000
_cell.length_b   1.000
_cell.length_c   1.000
_cell.angle_alpha   90.00
_cell.angle_beta   90.00
_cell.angle_gamma   90.00
#
_symmetry.space_group_name_H-M   'P 1'
#
loop_
_entity.id
_entity.type
_entity.pdbx_description
1 polymer ?
#
loop_
_entity_poly.entity_id
_entity_poly.type
_entity_poly.pdbx_seq_one_letter_code
_entity_poly.pdbx_strand_id
1 'polypeptide(L)'
;MRSGAEGVAAGAKKKSARFLLAPIAASREILLKAQSLLASANVGAEDAEEVGRLLGAAGRDCVPRKRNSLVALQSRTGVEVCTFSLILKNAASLLTDKDPLKVEADTRLAELIQSFSDLGTVVDNSNFELTADREKMKDGFLGTISAIGKFEQAIKDCLGI
;
A
#
# COMPACT_ATOMS: atom_id res chain seq x y z
N MET A 1 -9.16 -10.48 -42.81
CA MET A 1 -8.86 -11.20 -41.55
C MET A 1 -7.79 -10.44 -40.76
N ARG A 2 -8.17 -9.49 -39.90
CA ARG A 2 -7.23 -8.73 -39.03
C ARG A 2 -7.86 -8.38 -37.67
N SER A 3 -8.68 -9.27 -37.11
CA SER A 3 -9.36 -9.05 -35.82
C SER A 3 -8.89 -9.99 -34.70
N GLY A 4 -7.87 -10.82 -34.94
CA GLY A 4 -7.41 -11.84 -33.98
C GLY A 4 -6.30 -11.40 -33.03
N ALA A 5 -5.51 -10.38 -33.36
CA ALA A 5 -4.31 -10.03 -32.58
C ALA A 5 -4.60 -9.09 -31.40
N GLU A 6 -5.53 -8.13 -31.55
CA GLU A 6 -5.90 -7.19 -30.47
C GLU A 6 -6.62 -7.88 -29.30
N GLY A 7 -7.48 -8.86 -29.57
CA GLY A 7 -8.20 -9.60 -28.52
C GLY A 7 -7.28 -10.48 -27.65
N VAL A 8 -6.26 -11.10 -28.25
CA VAL A 8 -5.28 -11.92 -27.53
C VAL A 8 -4.33 -11.05 -26.70
N ALA A 9 -3.90 -9.90 -27.24
CA ALA A 9 -3.04 -8.96 -26.52
C ALA A 9 -3.77 -8.31 -25.33
N ALA A 10 -5.02 -7.89 -25.49
CA ALA A 10 -5.82 -7.32 -24.40
C ALA A 10 -6.10 -8.34 -23.28
N GLY A 11 -6.40 -9.60 -23.65
CA GLY A 11 -6.58 -10.69 -22.69
C GLY A 11 -5.32 -11.03 -21.89
N ALA A 12 -4.14 -10.99 -22.53
CA ALA A 12 -2.85 -11.17 -21.86
C ALA A 12 -2.51 -10.01 -20.94
N LYS A 13 -2.69 -8.75 -21.39
CA LYS A 13 -2.49 -7.54 -20.56
C LYS A 13 -3.35 -7.57 -19.30
N LYS A 14 -4.62 -7.98 -19.41
CA LYS A 14 -5.55 -8.06 -18.27
C LYS A 14 -5.17 -9.15 -17.26
N LYS A 15 -4.65 -10.29 -17.72
CA LYS A 15 -4.13 -11.34 -16.83
C LYS A 15 -2.86 -10.91 -16.11
N SER A 16 -1.90 -10.32 -16.83
CA SER A 16 -0.65 -9.81 -16.25
C SER A 16 -0.88 -8.66 -15.27
N ALA A 17 -1.80 -7.74 -15.59
CA ALA A 17 -2.18 -6.66 -14.69
C ALA A 17 -2.78 -7.16 -13.38
N ARG A 18 -3.53 -8.27 -13.40
CA ARG A 18 -4.08 -8.85 -12.17
C ARG A 18 -2.99 -9.31 -11.20
N PHE A 19 -1.88 -9.84 -11.72
CA PHE A 19 -0.74 -10.24 -10.88
C PHE A 19 0.00 -9.03 -10.32
N LEU A 20 0.13 -7.95 -11.09
CA LEU A 20 0.71 -6.69 -10.63
C LEU A 20 -0.12 -5.99 -9.55
N LEU A 21 -1.45 -6.02 -9.67
CA LEU A 21 -2.36 -5.35 -8.74
C LEU A 21 -2.68 -6.18 -7.48
N ALA A 22 -2.48 -7.50 -7.51
CA ALA A 22 -2.80 -8.39 -6.38
C ALA A 22 -2.16 -7.98 -5.04
N PRO A 23 -0.88 -7.57 -4.97
CA PRO A 23 -0.30 -7.12 -3.70
C PRO A 23 -0.95 -5.84 -3.15
N ILE A 24 -1.44 -4.95 -4.03
CA ILE A 24 -2.15 -3.72 -3.65
C ILE A 24 -3.51 -4.07 -3.05
N ALA A 25 -4.27 -4.93 -3.73
CA ALA A 25 -5.57 -5.41 -3.24
C ALA A 25 -5.41 -6.11 -1.88
N ALA A 26 -4.41 -7.00 -1.74
CA ALA A 26 -4.16 -7.69 -0.49
C ALA A 26 -3.75 -6.73 0.64
N SER A 27 -2.99 -5.67 0.35
CA SER A 27 -2.68 -4.63 1.35
C SER A 27 -3.95 -3.91 1.83
N ARG A 28 -4.85 -3.56 0.91
CA ARG A 28 -6.17 -2.97 1.24
C ARG A 28 -6.99 -3.87 2.16
N GLU A 29 -7.09 -5.16 1.84
CA GLU A 29 -7.83 -6.14 2.64
C GLU A 29 -7.27 -6.28 4.05
N ILE A 30 -5.93 -6.28 4.18
CA ILE A 30 -5.26 -6.32 5.49
C ILE A 30 -5.60 -5.07 6.32
N LEU A 31 -5.59 -3.88 5.72
CA LEU A 31 -5.96 -2.64 6.42
C LEU A 31 -7.42 -2.62 6.86
N LEU A 32 -8.34 -3.11 6.02
CA LEU A 32 -9.76 -3.24 6.38
C LEU A 32 -9.95 -4.21 7.56
N LYS A 33 -9.20 -5.31 7.57
CA LYS A 33 -9.18 -6.25 8.70
C LYS A 33 -8.64 -5.61 9.97
N ALA A 34 -7.55 -4.84 9.89
CA ALA A 34 -7.00 -4.15 11.05
C ALA A 34 -7.97 -3.10 11.61
N GLN A 35 -8.62 -2.34 10.72
CA GLN A 35 -9.63 -1.36 11.10
C GLN A 35 -10.82 -2.00 11.81
N SER A 36 -11.28 -3.18 11.36
CA SER A 36 -12.44 -3.85 11.97
C SER A 36 -12.16 -4.32 13.40
N LEU A 37 -10.91 -4.65 13.74
CA LEU A 37 -10.51 -4.97 15.11
C LEU A 37 -10.72 -3.77 16.06
N LEU A 38 -10.54 -2.55 15.57
CA LEU A 38 -10.78 -1.32 16.35
C LEU A 38 -12.27 -1.01 16.54
N ALA A 39 -13.17 -1.73 15.86
CA ALA A 39 -14.62 -1.54 15.98
C ALA A 39 -15.23 -2.33 17.15
N SER A 40 -14.49 -3.24 17.77
CA SER A 40 -14.97 -3.97 18.94
C SER A 40 -15.03 -3.07 20.18
N ALA A 41 -15.97 -3.32 21.08
CA ALA A 41 -16.09 -2.58 22.35
C ALA A 41 -14.99 -2.95 23.35
N ASN A 42 -14.40 -4.13 23.20
CA ASN A 42 -13.44 -4.73 24.11
C ASN A 42 -12.14 -5.02 23.34
N VAL A 43 -11.44 -3.98 22.90
CA VAL A 43 -10.15 -4.12 22.24
C VAL A 43 -9.11 -4.50 23.29
N GLY A 44 -8.65 -5.75 23.25
CA GLY A 44 -7.66 -6.28 24.18
C GLY A 44 -6.21 -6.07 23.70
N ALA A 45 -5.25 -6.47 24.53
CA ALA A 45 -3.83 -6.45 24.16
C ALA A 45 -3.52 -7.31 22.93
N GLU A 46 -4.22 -8.43 22.76
CA GLU A 46 -4.09 -9.31 21.58
C GLU A 46 -4.56 -8.61 20.30
N ASP A 47 -5.64 -7.83 20.36
CA ASP A 47 -6.12 -7.05 19.22
C ASP A 47 -5.13 -5.94 18.85
N ALA A 48 -4.53 -5.28 19.85
CA ALA A 48 -3.52 -4.25 19.62
C ALA A 48 -2.26 -4.82 18.95
N GLU A 49 -1.79 -5.99 19.39
CA GLU A 49 -0.68 -6.70 18.76
C GLU A 49 -1.01 -7.10 17.32
N GLU A 50 -2.20 -7.66 17.08
CA GLU A 50 -2.66 -8.05 15.76
C GLU A 50 -2.80 -6.83 14.82
N VAL A 51 -3.31 -5.69 15.31
CA VAL A 51 -3.36 -4.44 14.54
C VAL A 51 -1.97 -4.00 14.10
N GLY A 52 -0.98 -4.01 15.00
CA GLY A 52 0.41 -3.69 14.66
C GLY A 52 1.01 -4.68 13.65
N ARG A 53 0.73 -5.98 13.80
CA ARG A 53 1.19 -7.02 12.86
C ARG A 53 0.58 -6.84 11.47
N LEU A 54 -0.73 -6.59 11.40
CA LEU A 54 -1.46 -6.35 10.16
C LEU A 54 -0.95 -5.07 9.47
N LEU A 55 -0.76 -3.98 10.21
CA LEU A 55 -0.21 -2.75 9.65
C LEU A 55 1.17 -2.99 9.02
N GLY A 56 2.05 -3.69 9.72
CA GLY A 56 3.37 -4.04 9.20
C GLY A 56 3.32 -4.95 7.97
N ALA A 57 2.34 -5.84 7.86
CA ALA A 57 2.14 -6.69 6.67
C ALA A 57 1.54 -5.92 5.49
N ALA A 58 0.61 -4.99 5.75
CA ALA A 58 0.01 -4.13 4.73
C ALA A 58 1.02 -3.16 4.12
N GLY A 59 2.02 -2.72 4.89
CA GLY A 59 3.06 -1.80 4.41
C GLY A 59 4.00 -2.40 3.36
N ARG A 60 4.03 -3.73 3.16
CA ARG A 60 4.80 -4.44 2.10
C ARG A 60 6.24 -3.94 1.93
N ASP A 61 6.92 -3.76 3.06
CA ASP A 61 8.31 -3.32 3.17
C ASP A 61 8.57 -1.86 2.74
N CYS A 62 7.52 -1.06 2.57
CA CYS A 62 7.61 0.35 2.19
C CYS A 62 7.77 1.31 3.37
N VAL A 63 7.72 0.80 4.62
CA VAL A 63 7.99 1.58 5.83
C VAL A 63 9.12 0.93 6.61
N PRO A 64 10.22 1.65 6.90
CA PRO A 64 11.27 1.12 7.76
C PRO A 64 10.70 0.91 9.17
N ARG A 65 10.55 -0.36 9.59
CA ARG A 65 10.30 -0.70 11.00
C ARG A 65 11.46 -0.15 11.83
N LYS A 66 11.15 0.52 12.97
CA LYS A 66 12.03 1.10 14.01
C LYS A 66 13.55 1.07 13.75
N ARG A 67 14.22 2.21 14.03
CA ARG A 67 15.65 2.57 13.82
C ARG A 67 16.76 1.51 14.06
N ASN A 68 16.47 0.34 14.63
CA ASN A 68 17.41 -0.76 14.90
C ASN A 68 17.14 -2.05 14.09
N SER A 69 16.25 -2.00 13.10
CA SER A 69 15.96 -3.15 12.22
C SER A 69 16.99 -3.29 11.10
N LEU A 70 17.38 -4.53 10.77
CA LEU A 70 18.20 -4.86 9.59
C LEU A 70 17.61 -4.27 8.29
N VAL A 71 16.28 -4.17 8.22
CA VAL A 71 15.55 -3.56 7.09
C VAL A 71 15.84 -2.06 6.96
N ALA A 72 16.00 -1.34 8.07
CA ALA A 72 16.41 0.06 8.07
C ALA A 72 17.87 0.25 7.61
N LEU A 73 18.71 -0.78 7.78
CA LEU A 73 20.06 -0.82 7.25
C LEU A 73 20.06 -1.09 5.74
N GLN A 74 19.19 -1.99 5.26
CA GLN A 74 19.04 -2.31 3.82
C GLN A 74 18.49 -1.13 3.00
N SER A 75 17.60 -0.31 3.58
CA SER A 75 17.16 0.94 2.96
C SER A 75 18.30 1.96 2.76
N ARG A 76 19.42 1.84 3.48
CA ARG A 76 20.62 2.68 3.32
C ARG A 76 21.61 2.13 2.30
N THR A 77 21.51 0.84 1.92
CA THR A 77 22.43 0.19 0.97
C THR A 77 21.95 0.25 -0.49
N GLY A 78 20.93 1.06 -0.80
CA GLY A 78 20.41 1.21 -2.17
C GLY A 78 19.59 0.02 -2.66
N VAL A 79 19.23 -0.94 -1.79
CA VAL A 79 18.31 -2.04 -2.13
C VAL A 79 16.91 -1.55 -1.83
N GLU A 80 16.14 -1.27 -2.87
CA GLU A 80 14.76 -0.81 -2.76
C GLU A 80 13.85 -2.01 -2.45
N VAL A 81 13.48 -2.18 -1.18
CA VAL A 81 12.66 -3.32 -0.71
C VAL A 81 11.15 -3.06 -0.83
N CYS A 82 10.76 -1.80 -1.03
CA CYS A 82 9.35 -1.42 -1.09
C CYS A 82 8.63 -2.08 -2.28
N THR A 83 7.71 -3.00 -1.99
CA THR A 83 6.97 -3.74 -3.01
C THR A 83 6.15 -2.82 -3.91
N PHE A 84 5.57 -1.74 -3.37
CA PHE A 84 4.80 -0.78 -4.17
C PHE A 84 5.67 -0.04 -5.19
N SER A 85 6.92 0.26 -4.84
CA SER A 85 7.87 0.85 -5.78
C SER A 85 8.25 -0.11 -6.90
N LEU A 86 8.44 -1.39 -6.59
CA LEU A 86 8.65 -2.42 -7.60
C LEU A 86 7.46 -2.53 -8.55
N ILE A 87 6.23 -2.49 -8.03
CA ILE A 87 5.01 -2.52 -8.85
C ILE A 87 4.96 -1.30 -9.79
N LEU A 88 5.22 -0.11 -9.26
CA LEU A 88 5.25 1.11 -10.07
C LEU A 88 6.28 1.04 -11.19
N LYS A 89 7.51 0.62 -10.88
CA LYS A 89 8.58 0.44 -11.88
C LYS A 89 8.18 -0.53 -12.99
N ASN A 90 7.47 -1.60 -12.66
CA ASN A 90 6.98 -2.56 -13.65
C ASN A 90 5.81 -1.99 -14.46
N ALA A 91 4.88 -1.27 -13.84
CA ALA A 91 3.73 -0.68 -14.52
C ALA A 91 4.13 0.46 -15.46
N ALA A 92 5.11 1.28 -15.06
CA ALA A 92 5.59 2.43 -15.81
C ALA A 92 6.84 2.13 -16.66
N SER A 93 7.23 0.86 -16.83
CA SER A 93 8.48 0.49 -17.52
C SER A 93 8.54 0.90 -18.99
N LEU A 94 7.37 1.16 -19.60
CA LEU A 94 7.23 1.60 -20.99
C LEU A 94 7.05 3.12 -21.12
N LEU A 95 6.93 3.82 -19.99
CA LEU A 95 6.75 5.27 -19.94
C LEU A 95 8.09 5.97 -19.76
N THR A 96 8.26 7.13 -20.39
CA THR A 96 9.45 7.97 -20.16
C THR A 96 9.40 8.60 -18.77
N ASP A 97 10.55 8.99 -18.21
CA ASP A 97 10.62 9.59 -16.87
C ASP A 97 9.81 10.90 -16.72
N LYS A 98 9.52 11.57 -17.84
CA LYS A 98 8.74 12.82 -17.87
C LYS A 98 7.27 12.58 -18.25
N ASP A 99 6.86 11.33 -18.40
CA ASP A 99 5.48 10.99 -18.70
C ASP A 99 4.58 11.44 -17.52
N PRO A 100 3.52 12.23 -17.76
CA PRO A 100 2.64 12.71 -16.70
C PRO A 100 2.04 11.59 -15.84
N LEU A 101 1.74 10.43 -16.43
CA LEU A 101 1.17 9.29 -15.70
C LEU A 101 2.18 8.70 -14.72
N LYS A 102 3.45 8.63 -15.13
CA LYS A 102 4.54 8.16 -14.28
C LYS A 102 4.79 9.13 -13.12
N VAL A 103 4.87 10.43 -13.41
CA VAL A 103 5.06 11.49 -12.39
C VAL A 103 3.93 11.49 -11.36
N GLU A 104 2.69 11.34 -11.82
CA GLU A 104 1.53 11.23 -10.94
C GLU A 104 1.62 9.95 -10.08
N ALA A 105 1.97 8.82 -10.67
CA ALA A 105 2.08 7.56 -9.94
C ALA A 105 3.23 7.55 -8.91
N ASP A 106 4.35 8.20 -9.21
CA ASP A 106 5.45 8.46 -8.25
C ASP A 106 4.96 9.32 -7.08
N THR A 107 4.17 10.36 -7.37
CA THR A 107 3.56 11.23 -6.35
C THR A 107 2.62 10.43 -5.45
N ARG A 108 1.74 9.59 -6.03
CA ARG A 108 0.82 8.73 -5.26
C ARG A 108 1.54 7.68 -4.44
N LEU A 109 2.66 7.15 -4.92
CA LEU A 109 3.50 6.26 -4.15
C LEU A 109 4.10 6.97 -2.92
N ALA A 110 4.63 8.18 -3.09
CA ALA A 110 5.18 8.97 -1.99
C ALA A 110 4.10 9.30 -0.94
N GLU A 111 2.91 9.72 -1.37
CA GLU A 111 1.75 9.94 -0.49
C GLU A 111 1.35 8.67 0.27
N LEU A 112 1.35 7.52 -0.40
CA LEU A 112 1.02 6.24 0.23
C LEU A 112 2.05 5.85 1.31
N ILE A 113 3.34 5.98 1.00
CA ILE A 113 4.43 5.70 1.95
C ILE A 113 4.31 6.62 3.17
N GLN A 114 4.08 7.92 2.95
CA GLN A 114 3.88 8.88 4.03
C GLN A 114 2.67 8.51 4.88
N SER A 115 1.54 8.15 4.26
CA SER A 115 0.34 7.75 4.98
C SER A 115 0.55 6.52 5.87
N PHE A 116 1.29 5.51 5.40
CA PHE A 116 1.64 4.37 6.24
C PHE A 116 2.56 4.75 7.42
N SER A 117 3.52 5.66 7.20
CA SER A 117 4.40 6.17 8.26
C SER A 117 3.62 6.94 9.33
N ASP A 118 2.69 7.79 8.89
CA ASP A 118 1.83 8.57 9.79
C ASP A 118 0.90 7.64 10.58
N LEU A 119 0.26 6.68 9.92
CA LEU A 119 -0.58 5.66 10.58
C LEU A 119 0.23 4.85 11.60
N GLY A 120 1.45 4.42 11.25
CA GLY A 120 2.34 3.75 12.20
C GLY A 120 2.65 4.60 13.43
N THR A 121 2.85 5.90 13.24
CA THR A 121 3.06 6.84 14.35
C THR A 121 1.80 7.01 15.21
N VAL A 122 0.62 7.03 14.59
CA VAL A 122 -0.65 7.08 15.35
C VAL A 122 -0.82 5.82 16.18
N VAL A 123 -0.66 4.64 15.58
CA VAL A 123 -0.78 3.34 16.26
C VAL A 123 0.22 3.20 17.41
N ASP A 124 1.49 3.56 17.19
CA ASP A 124 2.54 3.46 18.22
C ASP A 124 2.30 4.39 19.44
N ASN A 125 1.55 5.49 19.27
CA ASN A 125 1.31 6.48 20.32
C ASN A 125 -0.10 6.41 20.93
N SER A 126 -0.95 5.49 20.46
CA SER A 126 -2.34 5.38 20.89
C SER A 126 -2.52 4.34 21.99
N ASN A 127 -3.40 4.66 22.95
CA ASN A 127 -3.91 3.68 23.90
C ASN A 127 -5.20 3.04 23.35
N PHE A 128 -5.12 1.75 23.04
CA PHE A 128 -6.23 0.98 22.46
C PHE A 128 -7.45 0.86 23.38
N GLU A 129 -7.31 1.10 24.69
CA GLU A 129 -8.42 1.13 25.65
C GLU A 129 -9.23 2.43 25.57
N LEU A 130 -8.65 3.52 25.04
CA LEU A 130 -9.32 4.81 24.92
C LEU A 130 -10.11 4.92 23.62
N THR A 131 -11.41 5.23 23.73
CA THR A 131 -12.29 5.41 22.56
C THR A 131 -11.78 6.46 21.58
N ALA A 132 -11.33 7.62 22.08
CA ALA A 132 -10.83 8.71 21.23
C ALA A 132 -9.60 8.29 20.41
N ASP A 133 -8.69 7.51 21.00
CA ASP A 133 -7.53 6.99 20.29
C ASP A 133 -7.92 5.94 19.25
N ARG A 134 -8.90 5.09 19.56
CA ARG A 134 -9.47 4.15 18.57
C ARG A 134 -10.11 4.87 17.38
N GLU A 135 -10.81 5.97 17.61
CA GLU A 135 -11.38 6.81 16.53
C GLU A 135 -10.27 7.42 15.66
N LYS A 136 -9.25 8.02 16.29
CA LYS A 136 -8.09 8.56 15.58
C LYS A 136 -7.37 7.51 14.74
N MET A 137 -7.18 6.30 15.28
CA MET A 137 -6.61 5.17 14.53
C MET A 137 -7.50 4.79 13.34
N LYS A 138 -8.82 4.70 13.52
CA LYS A 138 -9.76 4.41 12.42
C LYS A 138 -9.67 5.44 11.30
N ASP A 139 -9.59 6.72 11.64
CA ASP A 139 -9.41 7.80 10.66
C ASP A 139 -8.08 7.65 9.90
N GLY A 140 -7.00 7.31 10.61
CA GLY A 140 -5.71 6.98 10.01
C GLY A 140 -5.81 5.81 9.02
N PHE A 141 -6.45 4.70 9.43
CA PHE A 141 -6.69 3.54 8.56
C PHE A 141 -7.49 3.91 7.31
N LEU A 142 -8.56 4.71 7.44
CA LEU A 142 -9.35 5.19 6.30
C LEU A 142 -8.51 6.06 5.36
N GLY A 143 -7.67 6.94 5.92
CA GLY A 143 -6.73 7.76 5.15
C GLY A 143 -5.77 6.91 4.32
N THR A 144 -5.16 5.90 4.93
CA THR A 144 -4.23 4.98 4.23
C THR A 144 -4.93 4.10 3.20
N ILE A 145 -6.14 3.60 3.49
CA ILE A 145 -6.96 2.85 2.51
C ILE A 145 -7.29 3.73 1.30
N SER A 146 -7.61 5.01 1.52
CA SER A 146 -7.84 5.97 0.45
C SER A 146 -6.58 6.21 -0.39
N ALA A 147 -5.42 6.36 0.25
CA ALA A 147 -4.14 6.48 -0.43
C ALA A 147 -3.80 5.24 -1.27
N ILE A 148 -4.07 4.01 -0.77
CA ILE A 148 -3.95 2.77 -1.54
C ILE A 148 -4.83 2.83 -2.79
N GLY A 149 -6.07 3.29 -2.65
CA GLY A 149 -7.01 3.42 -3.76
C GLY A 149 -6.48 4.35 -4.87
N LYS A 150 -5.93 5.51 -4.48
CA LYS A 150 -5.33 6.47 -5.43
C LYS A 150 -4.09 5.89 -6.10
N PHE A 151 -3.21 5.24 -5.35
CA PHE A 151 -2.03 4.57 -5.90
C PHE A 151 -2.42 3.46 -6.88
N GLU A 152 -3.39 2.61 -6.52
CA GLU A 152 -3.89 1.57 -7.42
C GLU A 152 -4.43 2.14 -8.73
N GLN A 153 -5.15 3.26 -8.67
CA GLN A 153 -5.66 3.92 -9.87
C GLN A 153 -4.50 4.44 -10.75
N ALA A 154 -3.50 5.09 -10.16
CA ALA A 154 -2.34 5.57 -10.92
C ALA A 154 -1.56 4.41 -11.60
N ILE A 155 -1.48 3.24 -10.94
CA ILE A 155 -0.91 2.02 -11.56
C ILE A 155 -1.76 1.54 -12.74
N LYS A 156 -3.09 1.54 -12.61
CA LYS A 156 -3.99 1.19 -13.72
C LYS A 156 -3.86 2.16 -14.89
N ASP A 157 -3.73 3.45 -14.60
CA ASP A 157 -3.54 4.48 -15.61
C ASP A 157 -2.21 4.26 -16.37
N CYS A 158 -1.11 3.95 -15.67
CA CYS A 158 0.17 3.58 -16.29
C CYS A 158 0.05 2.34 -17.20
N LEU A 159 -0.81 1.39 -16.83
CA LEU A 159 -1.06 0.16 -17.59
C LEU A 159 -2.11 0.35 -18.71
N GLY A 160 -2.83 1.48 -18.72
CA GLY A 160 -3.92 1.79 -19.64
C GLY A 160 -5.14 0.88 -19.49
N ILE A 161 -5.53 0.54 -18.26
CA ILE A 161 -6.66 -0.38 -17.94
C ILE A 161 -7.69 0.20 -16.98
#